data_AF-A0A8J5XQZ0-F1
#
_entry.id   AF-A0A8J5XQZ0-F1
#
_cell.length_a   1.000
_cell.length_b   1.000
_cell.length_c   1.000
_cell.angle_alpha   90.00
_cell.angle_beta   90.00
_cell.angle_gamma   90.00
#
_symmetry.space_group_name_H-M   'P 1'
#
loop_
_entity.id
_entity.type
_entity.pdbx_description
1 polymer ?
#
loop_
_entity_poly.entity_id
_entity_poly.type
_entity_poly.pdbx_seq_one_letter_code
_entity_poly.pdbx_strand_id
1 'polypeptide(L)'
;MSDRAAATRAQPAARGDAPAAAERTELEGTLPGQVISTLYPAGKRVVYGLLTEDVDPASVPDEAERARRREEAAASLTNIDAQERERRRVIGLLGMVGTGLYASGLLALRAGPAARASVALPLALALGYLESAETGL
;
A
#
# COMPACT_ATOMS: atom_id res chain seq x y z
N MET A 1 -10.23 -35.00 -46.35
CA MET A 1 -10.83 -33.66 -46.44
C MET A 1 -11.39 -33.39 -45.06
N SER A 2 -10.57 -32.86 -44.15
CA SER A 2 -10.49 -31.41 -43.84
C SER A 2 -11.82 -30.96 -43.20
N ASP A 3 -11.92 -30.45 -41.98
CA ASP A 3 -10.98 -29.54 -41.33
C ASP A 3 -11.16 -29.50 -39.79
N ARG A 4 -10.08 -29.16 -39.11
CA ARG A 4 -9.99 -28.81 -37.68
C ARG A 4 -10.40 -27.34 -37.50
N ALA A 5 -11.21 -27.03 -36.49
CA ALA A 5 -11.22 -25.72 -35.83
C ALA A 5 -11.64 -25.92 -34.37
N ALA A 6 -10.66 -26.07 -33.47
CA ALA A 6 -10.13 -24.99 -32.64
C ALA A 6 -11.06 -24.61 -31.48
N ALA A 7 -11.19 -25.55 -30.52
CA ALA A 7 -11.56 -25.20 -29.16
C ALA A 7 -10.36 -24.48 -28.53
N THR A 8 -10.44 -23.15 -28.42
CA THR A 8 -9.52 -22.34 -27.62
C THR A 8 -9.73 -22.69 -26.15
N ARG A 9 -9.06 -23.74 -25.71
CA ARG A 9 -8.90 -24.08 -24.29
C ARG A 9 -8.00 -23.00 -23.70
N ALA A 10 -8.59 -22.09 -22.93
CA ALA A 10 -7.85 -21.11 -22.15
C ALA A 10 -6.79 -21.85 -21.34
N GLN A 11 -5.53 -21.57 -21.66
CA GLN A 11 -4.36 -22.14 -21.04
C GLN A 11 -4.30 -21.61 -19.60
N PRO A 12 -4.33 -22.47 -18.56
CA PRO A 12 -4.07 -21.99 -17.22
C PRO A 12 -2.65 -21.45 -17.20
N ALA A 13 -2.52 -20.15 -16.92
CA ALA A 13 -1.22 -19.51 -16.77
C ALA A 13 -0.51 -20.19 -15.60
N ALA A 14 0.40 -21.11 -15.93
CA ALA A 14 1.42 -21.58 -15.01
C ALA A 14 2.34 -20.38 -14.70
N ARG A 15 1.97 -19.59 -13.69
CA ARG A 15 2.95 -18.93 -12.82
C ARG A 15 3.34 -20.03 -11.83
N GLY A 16 4.41 -20.77 -12.08
CA GLY A 16 5.76 -20.22 -12.10
C GLY A 16 6.20 -20.13 -10.65
N ASP A 17 6.42 -21.28 -10.04
CA ASP A 17 7.09 -21.38 -8.75
C ASP A 17 8.50 -20.75 -8.86
N ALA A 18 8.78 -19.81 -7.96
CA ALA A 18 10.05 -19.17 -7.60
C ALA A 18 10.41 -17.79 -8.23
N PRO A 19 11.12 -16.87 -7.52
CA PRO A 19 11.61 -16.94 -6.13
C PRO A 19 11.48 -15.60 -5.34
N ALA A 20 10.67 -15.56 -4.27
CA ALA A 20 10.78 -14.49 -3.27
C ALA A 20 12.15 -14.43 -2.57
N ALA A 21 12.98 -15.47 -2.75
CA ALA A 21 14.38 -15.48 -2.32
C ALA A 21 15.27 -14.57 -3.19
N ALA A 22 15.04 -14.48 -4.50
CA ALA A 22 15.88 -13.67 -5.39
C ALA A 22 15.65 -12.16 -5.20
N GLU A 23 14.40 -11.74 -4.99
CA GLU A 23 14.08 -10.33 -4.69
C GLU A 23 14.65 -9.86 -3.34
N ARG A 24 14.73 -10.76 -2.34
CA ARG A 24 15.39 -10.44 -1.06
C ARG A 24 16.89 -10.20 -1.23
N THR A 25 17.54 -11.04 -2.04
CA THR A 25 18.97 -10.89 -2.36
C THR A 25 19.25 -9.59 -3.14
N GLU A 26 18.33 -9.18 -4.02
CA GLU A 26 18.45 -7.92 -4.75
C GLU A 26 18.33 -6.70 -3.83
N LEU A 27 17.37 -6.67 -2.90
CA LEU A 27 17.20 -5.55 -1.96
C LEU A 27 18.34 -5.45 -0.93
N GLU A 28 18.85 -6.58 -0.40
CA GLU A 28 20.01 -6.61 0.51
C GLU A 28 21.28 -5.99 -0.12
N GLY A 29 21.40 -6.03 -1.46
CA GLY A 29 22.48 -5.37 -2.20
C GLY A 29 22.31 -3.85 -2.35
N THR A 30 21.13 -3.29 -2.05
CA THR A 30 20.85 -1.86 -2.18
C THR A 30 21.10 -1.08 -0.89
N LEU A 31 21.45 0.21 -0.99
CA LEU A 31 21.60 1.09 0.18
C LEU A 31 20.34 1.12 1.08
N PRO A 32 19.11 1.23 0.55
CA PRO A 32 17.91 1.14 1.38
C PRO A 32 17.77 -0.20 2.11
N GLY A 33 18.04 -1.33 1.45
CA GLY A 33 17.93 -2.65 2.07
C GLY A 33 18.96 -2.87 3.18
N GLN A 34 20.20 -2.42 2.99
CA GLN A 34 21.26 -2.47 4.01
C GLN A 34 20.92 -1.62 5.24
N VAL A 35 20.34 -0.43 5.04
CA VAL A 35 19.91 0.43 6.15
C VAL A 35 18.77 -0.23 6.93
N ILE A 36 17.77 -0.78 6.24
CA ILE A 36 16.63 -1.46 6.89
C ILE A 36 17.10 -2.70 7.67
N SER A 37 17.96 -3.54 7.10
CA SER A 37 18.46 -4.74 7.78
C SER A 37 19.33 -4.41 9.00
N THR A 38 20.02 -3.28 8.97
CA THR A 38 20.81 -2.79 10.11
C THR A 38 19.90 -2.27 11.23
N LEU A 39 18.83 -1.55 10.88
CA LEU A 39 17.88 -0.99 11.85
C LEU A 39 16.95 -2.07 12.45
N TYR A 40 16.64 -3.11 11.67
CA TYR A 40 15.72 -4.19 12.05
C TYR A 40 16.39 -5.56 11.87
N PRO A 41 17.28 -5.95 12.80
CA PRO A 41 17.95 -7.25 12.72
C PRO A 41 16.94 -8.40 12.86
N ALA A 42 17.22 -9.50 12.16
CA ALA A 42 16.42 -10.72 12.25
C ALA A 42 16.35 -11.25 13.69
N GLY A 43 15.20 -11.80 14.07
CA GLY A 43 14.96 -12.33 15.43
C GLY A 43 14.53 -11.29 16.46
N LYS A 44 14.33 -10.03 16.05
CA LYS A 44 13.73 -8.98 16.90
C LYS A 44 12.31 -8.65 16.45
N ARG A 45 11.43 -8.33 17.40
CA ARG A 45 10.07 -7.83 17.17
C ARG A 45 10.02 -6.36 17.53
N VAL A 46 9.45 -5.56 16.64
CA VAL A 46 9.20 -4.13 16.89
C VAL A 46 7.99 -4.01 17.82
N VAL A 47 8.17 -3.28 18.92
CA VAL A 47 7.15 -2.95 19.93
C VAL A 47 7.11 -1.44 20.06
N TYR A 48 5.91 -0.85 20.22
CA TYR A 48 5.75 0.60 20.38
C TYR A 48 6.44 1.44 19.29
N GLY A 49 6.38 0.98 18.04
CA GLY A 49 6.87 1.70 16.85
C GLY A 49 8.36 1.56 16.57
N LEU A 50 9.23 1.77 17.56
CA LEU A 50 10.70 1.77 17.37
C LEU A 50 11.47 0.93 18.39
N LEU A 51 10.85 0.49 19.50
CA LEU A 51 11.51 -0.37 20.47
C LEU A 51 11.55 -1.79 19.91
N THR A 52 12.56 -2.58 20.29
CA THR A 52 12.69 -3.96 19.83
C THR A 52 12.88 -4.92 21.00
N GLU A 53 12.24 -6.08 20.94
CA GLU A 53 12.44 -7.19 21.88
C GLU A 53 12.85 -8.47 21.16
N ASP A 54 13.48 -9.40 21.88
CA ASP A 54 13.85 -10.71 21.34
C ASP A 54 12.61 -11.55 21.02
N VAL A 55 12.63 -12.18 19.86
CA VAL A 55 11.61 -13.15 19.44
C VAL A 55 12.05 -14.53 19.86
N ASP A 56 11.18 -15.23 20.58
CA ASP A 56 11.34 -16.67 20.82
C ASP A 56 11.40 -17.40 19.47
N PRO A 57 12.51 -18.09 19.12
CA PRO A 57 12.64 -18.80 17.86
C PRO A 57 11.52 -19.83 17.62
N ALA A 58 10.97 -20.42 18.69
CA ALA A 58 9.86 -21.36 18.60
C ALA A 58 8.53 -20.70 18.18
N SER A 59 8.42 -19.38 18.33
CA SER A 59 7.25 -18.60 17.91
C SER A 59 7.32 -18.12 16.44
N VAL A 60 8.49 -18.26 15.79
CA VAL A 60 8.68 -17.90 14.38
C VAL A 60 8.08 -19.02 13.51
N PRO A 61 7.10 -18.72 12.65
CA PRO A 61 6.50 -19.74 11.80
C PRO A 61 7.50 -20.29 10.78
N ASP A 62 7.43 -21.59 10.50
CA ASP A 62 8.26 -22.24 9.49
C ASP A 62 7.98 -21.71 8.07
N GLU A 63 8.79 -22.09 7.08
CA GLU A 63 8.64 -21.58 5.71
C GLU A 63 7.30 -21.98 5.08
N ALA A 64 6.78 -23.16 5.38
CA ALA A 64 5.51 -23.66 4.84
C ALA A 64 4.32 -22.88 5.41
N GLU A 65 4.31 -22.64 6.73
CA GLU A 65 3.34 -21.82 7.42
C GLU A 65 3.41 -20.35 6.95
N ARG A 66 4.62 -19.82 6.73
CA ARG A 66 4.79 -18.47 6.15
C ARG A 66 4.31 -18.39 4.70
N ALA A 67 4.47 -19.44 3.90
CA ALA A 67 3.93 -19.49 2.54
C ALA A 67 2.40 -19.52 2.58
N ARG A 68 1.79 -20.39 3.42
CA ARG A 68 0.34 -20.45 3.61
C ARG A 68 -0.24 -19.11 4.06
N ARG A 69 0.38 -18.45 5.05
CA ARG A 69 -0.05 -17.11 5.50
C ARG A 69 0.03 -16.05 4.41
N ARG A 70 1.03 -16.13 3.52
CA ARG A 70 1.14 -15.23 2.37
C ARG A 70 0.03 -15.48 1.35
N GLU A 71 -0.29 -16.73 1.07
CA GLU A 71 -1.42 -17.10 0.21
C GLU A 71 -2.76 -16.68 0.80
N GLU A 72 -2.97 -16.90 2.10
CA GLU A 72 -4.15 -16.43 2.83
C GLU A 72 -4.24 -14.90 2.82
N ALA A 73 -3.15 -14.18 3.05
CA ALA A 73 -3.10 -12.72 2.97
C ALA A 73 -3.37 -12.20 1.54
N ALA A 74 -2.86 -12.88 0.52
CA ALA A 74 -3.13 -12.55 -0.87
C ALA A 74 -4.59 -12.83 -1.27
N ALA A 75 -5.19 -13.89 -0.74
CA ALA A 75 -6.58 -14.24 -0.98
C ALA A 75 -7.57 -13.38 -0.18
N SER A 76 -7.16 -12.94 1.02
CA SER A 76 -7.94 -12.06 1.91
C SER A 76 -7.62 -10.58 1.75
N LEU A 77 -6.75 -10.24 0.79
CA LEU A 77 -6.54 -8.87 0.30
C LEU A 77 -7.89 -8.40 -0.25
N THR A 78 -8.66 -7.83 0.67
CA THR A 78 -9.99 -7.32 0.43
C THR A 78 -9.79 -6.09 -0.41
N ASN A 79 -9.88 -6.30 -1.71
CA ASN A 79 -10.07 -5.23 -2.67
C ASN A 79 -11.18 -4.34 -2.09
N ILE A 80 -10.85 -3.11 -1.67
CA ILE A 80 -11.81 -2.29 -0.93
C ILE A 80 -13.13 -2.25 -1.70
N ASP A 81 -14.22 -2.49 -0.98
CA ASP A 81 -15.55 -2.62 -1.56
C ASP A 81 -15.91 -1.34 -2.35
N ALA A 82 -16.72 -1.49 -3.39
CA ALA A 82 -17.17 -0.37 -4.20
C ALA A 82 -17.84 0.72 -3.35
N GLN A 83 -18.52 0.32 -2.27
CA GLN A 83 -19.12 1.24 -1.31
C GLN A 83 -18.06 2.07 -0.56
N GLU A 84 -16.96 1.45 -0.14
CA GLU A 84 -15.90 2.16 0.58
C GLU A 84 -15.13 3.09 -0.36
N ARG A 85 -14.87 2.66 -1.60
CA ARG A 85 -14.30 3.53 -2.64
C ARG A 85 -15.18 4.76 -2.89
N GLU A 86 -16.50 4.59 -2.96
CA GLU A 86 -17.42 5.72 -3.11
C GLU A 86 -17.42 6.64 -1.87
N ARG A 87 -17.38 6.10 -0.65
CA ARG A 87 -17.24 6.93 0.56
C ARG A 87 -15.96 7.76 0.53
N ARG A 88 -14.83 7.15 0.17
CA ARG A 88 -13.55 7.85 0.04
C ARG A 88 -13.60 8.93 -1.03
N ARG A 89 -14.24 8.65 -2.17
CA ARG A 89 -14.48 9.63 -3.24
C ARG A 89 -15.29 10.83 -2.76
N VAL A 90 -16.40 10.58 -2.07
CA VAL A 90 -17.27 11.64 -1.53
C VAL A 90 -16.52 12.48 -0.51
N ILE A 91 -15.80 11.84 0.42
CA ILE A 91 -14.99 12.55 1.43
C ILE A 91 -13.91 13.41 0.76
N GLY A 92 -13.18 12.85 -0.20
CA GLY A 92 -12.17 13.57 -0.96
C GLY A 92 -12.75 14.77 -1.71
N LEU A 93 -13.90 14.62 -2.36
CA LEU A 93 -14.58 15.70 -3.08
C LEU A 93 -15.07 16.81 -2.14
N LEU A 94 -15.68 16.45 -1.01
CA LEU A 94 -16.06 17.42 0.02
C LEU A 94 -14.83 18.15 0.58
N GLY A 95 -13.74 17.42 0.81
CA GLY A 95 -12.46 17.97 1.23
C GLY A 95 -11.90 18.97 0.22
N MET A 96 -11.96 18.67 -1.08
CA MET A 96 -11.51 19.58 -2.14
C MET A 96 -12.34 20.86 -2.18
N VAL A 97 -13.67 20.75 -2.10
CA VAL A 97 -14.56 21.92 -2.06
C VAL A 97 -14.29 22.77 -0.83
N GLY A 98 -14.23 22.15 0.36
CA GLY A 98 -13.94 22.87 1.61
C GLY A 98 -12.58 23.56 1.58
N THR A 99 -11.55 22.87 1.10
CA THR A 99 -10.20 23.42 0.95
C THR A 99 -10.17 24.58 -0.06
N GLY A 100 -10.88 24.46 -1.17
CA GLY A 100 -11.00 25.52 -2.19
C GLY A 100 -11.67 26.78 -1.64
N LEU A 101 -12.75 26.62 -0.86
CA LEU A 101 -13.40 27.74 -0.17
C LEU A 101 -12.48 28.39 0.86
N TYR A 102 -11.79 27.58 1.66
CA TYR A 102 -10.82 28.07 2.63
C TYR A 102 -9.69 28.88 1.97
N ALA A 103 -9.08 28.32 0.91
CA ALA A 103 -8.03 28.99 0.14
C ALA A 103 -8.54 30.30 -0.48
N SER A 104 -9.75 30.30 -1.02
CA SER A 104 -10.40 31.50 -1.57
C SER A 104 -10.60 32.56 -0.51
N GLY A 105 -11.02 32.18 0.70
CA GLY A 105 -11.15 33.08 1.85
C GLY A 105 -9.81 33.72 2.25
N LEU A 106 -8.73 32.93 2.29
CA LEU A 106 -7.39 33.45 2.57
C LEU A 106 -6.91 34.46 1.52
N LEU A 107 -7.24 34.22 0.24
CA LEU A 107 -6.92 35.16 -0.83
C LEU A 107 -7.75 36.45 -0.73
N ALA A 108 -9.05 36.33 -0.49
CA ALA A 108 -9.97 37.46 -0.34
C ALA A 108 -9.55 38.38 0.83
N LEU A 109 -9.11 37.79 1.93
CA LEU A 109 -8.62 38.52 3.12
C LEU A 109 -7.16 38.95 3.02
N ARG A 110 -6.49 38.71 1.87
CA ARG A 110 -5.07 39.00 1.65
C ARG A 110 -4.16 38.43 2.74
N ALA A 111 -4.49 37.25 3.25
CA ALA A 111 -3.75 36.59 4.31
C ALA A 111 -2.27 36.43 3.95
N GLY A 112 -1.39 36.43 4.95
CA GLY A 112 0.06 36.31 4.75
C GLY A 112 0.49 34.95 4.18
N PRO A 113 1.74 34.81 3.70
CA PRO A 113 2.23 33.59 3.06
C PRO A 113 2.11 32.34 3.94
N ALA A 114 2.40 32.46 5.24
CA ALA A 114 2.29 31.35 6.19
C ALA A 114 0.84 30.84 6.31
N ALA A 115 -0.14 31.75 6.36
CA ALA A 115 -1.55 31.36 6.40
C ALA A 115 -1.96 30.64 5.11
N ARG A 116 -1.50 31.11 3.93
CA ARG A 116 -1.77 30.44 2.66
C ARG A 116 -1.12 29.06 2.57
N ALA A 117 0.08 28.89 3.13
CA ALA A 117 0.76 27.60 3.18
C ALA A 117 -0.03 26.54 3.98
N SER A 118 -0.85 26.96 4.96
CA SER A 118 -1.69 26.04 5.73
C SER A 118 -2.74 25.29 4.90
N VAL A 119 -3.05 25.77 3.67
CA VAL A 119 -3.91 25.07 2.70
C VAL A 119 -3.32 23.71 2.30
N ALA A 120 -2.00 23.54 2.39
CA ALA A 120 -1.32 22.32 1.94
C ALA A 120 -1.82 21.07 2.67
N LEU A 121 -2.06 21.14 3.98
CA LEU A 121 -2.49 19.99 4.77
C LEU A 121 -3.90 19.49 4.39
N PRO A 122 -4.96 20.33 4.42
CA PRO A 122 -6.29 19.89 4.02
C PRO A 122 -6.35 19.51 2.54
N LEU A 123 -5.55 20.16 1.67
CA LEU A 123 -5.43 19.79 0.26
C LEU A 123 -4.83 18.39 0.10
N ALA A 124 -3.72 18.09 0.79
CA ALA A 124 -3.06 16.79 0.72
C ALA A 124 -4.00 15.67 1.22
N LEU A 125 -4.76 15.92 2.29
CA LEU A 125 -5.75 14.95 2.77
C LEU A 125 -6.87 14.72 1.76
N ALA A 126 -7.41 15.79 1.16
CA ALA A 126 -8.47 15.68 0.17
C ALA A 126 -8.02 14.89 -1.07
N LEU A 127 -6.82 15.19 -1.58
CA LEU A 127 -6.21 14.45 -2.70
C LEU A 127 -5.93 13.00 -2.33
N GLY A 128 -5.40 12.75 -1.13
CA GLY A 128 -5.15 11.38 -0.64
C GLY A 128 -6.42 10.53 -0.62
N TYR A 129 -7.55 11.09 -0.18
CA TYR A 129 -8.84 10.38 -0.22
C TYR A 129 -9.33 10.09 -1.64
N LEU A 130 -9.07 10.97 -2.61
CA LEU A 130 -9.43 10.75 -4.01
C LEU A 130 -8.55 9.67 -4.66
N GLU A 131 -7.24 9.73 -4.46
CA GLU A 131 -6.30 8.71 -4.96
C GLU A 131 -6.57 7.34 -4.33
N SER A 132 -6.87 7.33 -3.03
CA SER A 132 -7.29 6.15 -2.28
C SER A 132 -8.55 5.49 -2.84
N ALA A 133 -9.52 6.28 -3.33
CA ALA A 133 -10.73 5.76 -3.96
C ALA A 133 -10.46 5.08 -5.32
N GLU A 134 -9.43 5.53 -6.05
CA GLU A 134 -9.04 4.97 -7.36
C GLU A 134 -8.12 3.76 -7.23
N THR A 135 -7.13 3.83 -6.34
CA THR A 135 -6.01 2.88 -6.27
C THR A 135 -6.20 1.75 -5.27
N GLY A 136 -7.15 1.87 -4.34
CA GLY A 136 -7.39 0.80 -3.37
C GLY A 136 -6.63 0.93 -2.04
N LEU A 137 -5.76 1.93 -1.90
CA LEU A 137 -4.88 2.14 -0.74
C LEU A 137 -5.62 2.87 0.37
#